data_AF-A0A453S143-F1
#
_entry.id   AF-A0A453S143-F1
#
_cell.length_a   1.000
_cell.length_b   1.000
_cell.length_c   1.000
_cell.angle_alpha   90.00
_cell.angle_beta   90.00
_cell.angle_gamma   90.00
#
_symmetry.space_group_name_H-M   'P 1'
#
loop_
_entity.id
_entity.type
_entity.pdbx_description
1 polymer ?
#
loop_
_entity_poly.entity_id
_entity_poly.type
_entity_poly.pdbx_seq_one_letter_code
_entity_poly.pdbx_strand_id
1 'polypeptide(L)'
;LHQLRPIKRVAFEGPVTGRRFYGCPVQENGVNCGVVEWVDGPWPTVFQRCLCKLWEMFHEQNFRRVQDKEKFEKELAKLRTENDKLCIEYTKLVDDVSKMFDWQDGRVDKKVYQKQVEEEELEKKKKELEEKAMLEV
;
A
#
# COMPACT_ATOMS: atom_id res chain seq x y z
N LEU A 1 12.94 -9.96 -47.11
CA LEU A 1 13.71 -8.75 -46.73
C LEU A 1 12.84 -7.53 -47.02
N HIS A 2 12.67 -6.61 -46.05
CA HIS A 2 11.69 -5.50 -46.13
C HIS A 2 12.00 -4.40 -47.16
N GLN A 3 13.09 -4.50 -47.94
CA GLN A 3 13.48 -3.53 -49.00
C GLN A 3 13.51 -2.05 -48.55
N LEU A 4 13.70 -1.81 -47.24
CA LEU A 4 13.85 -0.48 -46.67
C LEU A 4 15.32 -0.14 -46.49
N ARG A 5 15.63 1.17 -46.49
CA ARG A 5 16.97 1.66 -46.19
C ARG A 5 17.42 1.17 -44.80
N PRO A 6 18.58 0.50 -44.68
CA PRO A 6 19.10 0.09 -43.39
C PRO A 6 19.43 1.29 -42.50
N ILE A 7 19.29 1.12 -41.19
CA ILE A 7 19.64 2.13 -40.20
C ILE A 7 20.82 1.68 -39.34
N LYS A 8 21.70 2.62 -39.01
CA LYS A 8 22.87 2.36 -38.18
C LYS A 8 22.44 2.25 -36.71
N ARG A 9 22.88 1.20 -36.04
CA ARG A 9 22.58 0.89 -34.63
C ARG A 9 23.84 0.43 -33.92
N VAL A 10 23.76 0.33 -32.59
CA VAL A 10 24.80 -0.20 -31.71
C VAL A 10 24.24 -1.40 -30.97
N ALA A 11 24.98 -2.50 -30.93
CA ALA A 11 24.58 -3.67 -30.18
C ALA A 11 24.77 -3.44 -28.68
N PHE A 12 23.79 -3.88 -27.89
CA PHE A 12 23.72 -3.59 -26.46
C PHE A 12 23.87 -4.84 -25.57
N GLU A 13 24.12 -6.03 -26.12
CA GLU A 13 24.13 -7.25 -25.31
C GLU A 13 25.27 -8.20 -25.69
N GLY A 14 25.79 -8.91 -24.68
CA GLY A 14 26.76 -9.98 -24.83
C GLY A 14 28.11 -9.53 -25.43
N PRO A 15 28.82 -10.42 -26.15
CA PRO A 15 30.19 -10.19 -26.63
C PRO A 15 30.29 -9.14 -27.73
N VAL A 16 29.15 -8.65 -28.25
CA VAL A 16 29.10 -7.64 -29.32
C VAL A 16 28.72 -6.26 -28.81
N THR A 17 28.55 -6.11 -27.49
CA THR A 17 28.23 -4.82 -26.86
C THR A 17 29.14 -3.70 -27.37
N GLY A 18 28.53 -2.60 -27.79
CA GLY A 18 29.21 -1.43 -28.33
C GLY A 18 29.54 -1.49 -29.83
N ARG A 19 29.41 -2.65 -30.51
CA ARG A 19 29.68 -2.76 -31.95
C ARG A 19 28.55 -2.16 -32.78
N ARG A 20 28.91 -1.50 -33.88
CA ARG A 20 27.97 -0.85 -34.79
C ARG A 20 27.57 -1.79 -35.92
N PHE A 21 26.29 -1.74 -36.28
CA PHE A 21 25.73 -2.50 -37.38
C PHE A 21 24.66 -1.73 -38.14
N TYR A 22 24.45 -2.06 -39.40
CA TYR A 22 23.26 -1.70 -40.16
C TYR A 22 22.21 -2.78 -39.99
N GLY A 23 21.00 -2.38 -39.61
CA GLY A 23 19.87 -3.29 -39.42
C GLY A 23 18.62 -2.79 -40.12
N CYS A 24 17.67 -3.68 -40.33
CA CYS A 24 16.36 -3.32 -40.84
C CYS A 24 15.67 -2.31 -39.89
N PRO A 25 14.98 -1.28 -40.41
CA PRO A 25 14.23 -0.35 -39.58
C PRO A 25 12.97 -0.98 -38.97
N VAL A 26 12.45 -2.06 -39.56
CA VAL A 26 11.24 -2.75 -39.07
C VAL A 26 11.52 -3.43 -37.73
N GLN A 27 10.69 -3.11 -36.75
CA GLN A 27 10.60 -3.81 -35.47
C GLN A 27 9.14 -4.22 -35.25
N GLU A 28 8.89 -5.53 -35.22
CA GLU A 28 7.58 -6.06 -34.83
C GLU A 28 7.66 -6.44 -33.35
N ASN A 29 6.88 -5.77 -32.49
CA ASN A 29 6.91 -5.96 -31.03
C ASN A 29 8.32 -5.85 -30.42
N GLY A 30 9.17 -4.97 -30.98
CA GLY A 30 10.56 -4.79 -30.54
C GLY A 30 11.55 -5.83 -31.09
N VAL A 31 11.10 -6.82 -31.86
CA VAL A 31 11.94 -7.84 -32.50
C VAL A 31 12.36 -7.36 -33.88
N ASN A 32 13.68 -7.38 -34.15
CA ASN A 32 14.21 -7.07 -35.47
C ASN A 32 14.05 -8.29 -36.41
N CYS A 33 14.05 -8.06 -37.72
CA CYS A 33 13.89 -9.14 -38.71
C CYS A 33 15.15 -10.00 -38.92
N GLY A 34 16.14 -9.96 -38.02
CA GLY A 34 17.37 -10.75 -38.04
C GLY A 34 18.44 -10.32 -39.06
N VAL A 35 18.11 -9.44 -40.01
CA VAL A 35 19.07 -8.96 -41.02
C VAL A 35 20.00 -7.91 -40.42
N VAL A 36 21.29 -8.23 -40.38
CA VAL A 36 22.34 -7.41 -39.77
C VAL A 36 23.59 -7.43 -40.63
N GLU A 37 24.18 -6.26 -40.85
CA GLU A 37 25.50 -6.09 -41.45
C GLU A 37 26.41 -5.32 -40.49
N TRP A 38 27.54 -5.91 -40.09
CA TRP A 38 28.44 -5.29 -39.11
C TRP A 38 29.33 -4.23 -39.75
N VAL A 39 29.37 -3.04 -39.14
CA VAL A 39 30.28 -1.95 -39.54
C VAL A 39 31.67 -2.18 -38.95
N ASP A 40 31.72 -2.61 -37.69
CA ASP A 40 32.95 -2.84 -36.98
C ASP A 40 33.37 -4.31 -37.11
N GLY A 41 34.68 -4.56 -37.18
CA GLY A 41 35.24 -5.91 -37.04
C GLY A 41 34.86 -6.55 -35.70
N PRO A 42 35.03 -7.88 -35.56
CA PRO A 42 34.83 -8.54 -34.28
C PRO A 42 35.78 -7.95 -33.24
N TRP A 43 35.30 -7.84 -32.01
CA TRP A 43 36.18 -7.51 -30.89
C TRP A 43 37.28 -8.56 -30.75
N PRO A 44 38.49 -8.20 -30.30
CA PRO A 44 39.49 -9.17 -29.92
C PRO A 44 38.93 -10.17 -28.90
N THR A 45 39.35 -11.43 -28.96
CA THR A 45 38.84 -12.51 -28.12
C THR A 45 38.87 -12.18 -26.62
N VAL A 46 39.94 -11.50 -26.17
CA VAL A 46 40.06 -11.07 -24.78
C VAL A 46 38.92 -10.12 -24.40
N PHE A 47 38.62 -9.16 -25.26
CA PHE A 47 37.56 -8.19 -24.99
C PHE A 47 36.16 -8.82 -25.04
N GLN A 48 35.92 -9.75 -25.97
CA GLN A 48 34.68 -10.52 -25.99
C GLN A 48 34.47 -11.28 -24.67
N ARG A 49 35.51 -11.92 -24.13
CA ARG A 49 35.44 -12.62 -22.83
C ARG A 49 35.15 -11.66 -21.67
N CYS A 50 35.77 -10.49 -21.66
CA CYS A 50 35.47 -9.45 -20.67
C CYS A 50 34.01 -9.00 -20.74
N LEU A 51 33.49 -8.75 -21.94
CA LEU A 51 32.08 -8.38 -22.13
C LEU A 51 31.13 -9.49 -21.68
N CYS A 52 31.38 -10.74 -22.04
CA CYS A 52 30.59 -11.88 -21.55
C CYS A 52 30.59 -11.91 -20.02
N LYS A 53 31.76 -11.75 -19.39
CA LYS A 53 31.85 -11.79 -17.93
C LYS A 53 31.10 -10.64 -17.25
N LEU A 54 31.16 -9.44 -17.82
CA LEU A 54 30.41 -8.29 -17.33
C LEU A 54 28.89 -8.53 -17.41
N TRP A 55 28.41 -9.11 -18.52
CA TRP A 55 26.99 -9.46 -18.67
C TRP A 55 26.56 -10.56 -17.71
N GLU A 56 27.36 -11.61 -17.52
CA GLU A 56 27.10 -12.64 -16.51
C GLU A 56 26.93 -12.02 -15.11
N MET A 57 27.85 -11.14 -14.71
CA MET A 57 27.78 -10.43 -13.42
C MET A 57 26.55 -9.53 -13.34
N PHE A 58 26.22 -8.81 -14.41
CA PHE A 58 25.04 -7.95 -14.47
C PHE A 58 23.75 -8.76 -14.31
N HIS A 59 23.60 -9.87 -15.03
CA HIS A 59 22.42 -10.73 -14.93
C HIS A 59 22.32 -11.37 -13.54
N GLU A 60 23.44 -11.86 -12.98
CA GLU A 60 23.45 -12.43 -11.64
C GLU A 60 23.04 -11.41 -10.58
N GLN A 61 23.60 -10.18 -10.62
CA GLN A 61 23.24 -9.13 -9.67
C GLN A 61 21.78 -8.68 -9.82
N ASN A 62 21.28 -8.51 -11.04
CA ASN A 62 19.88 -8.16 -11.25
C ASN A 62 18.94 -9.27 -10.79
N PHE A 63 19.29 -10.54 -11.04
CA PHE A 63 18.51 -11.68 -10.57
C PHE A 63 18.42 -11.68 -9.04
N ARG A 64 19.54 -11.49 -8.33
CA ARG A 64 19.56 -11.36 -6.86
C ARG A 64 18.69 -10.19 -6.38
N ARG A 65 18.81 -9.01 -7.00
CA ARG A 65 17.98 -7.83 -6.66
C ARG A 65 16.49 -8.09 -6.86
N VAL A 66 16.11 -8.77 -7.94
CA VAL A 66 14.70 -9.12 -8.21
C VAL A 66 14.19 -10.09 -7.15
N GLN A 67 14.97 -11.11 -6.79
CA GLN A 67 14.59 -12.05 -5.75
C GLN A 67 14.46 -11.39 -4.37
N ASP A 68 15.41 -10.52 -4.01
CA ASP A 68 15.35 -9.80 -2.74
C ASP A 68 14.14 -8.87 -2.70
N LYS A 69 13.87 -8.12 -3.79
CA LYS A 69 12.67 -7.30 -3.92
C LYS A 69 11.40 -8.12 -3.75
N GLU A 70 11.29 -9.28 -4.39
CA GLU A 70 10.12 -10.16 -4.26
C GLU A 70 9.93 -10.66 -2.83
N LYS A 71 11.01 -11.02 -2.13
CA LYS A 71 10.97 -11.40 -0.71
C LYS A 71 10.47 -10.26 0.16
N PHE A 72 11.02 -9.05 -0.02
CA PHE A 72 10.58 -7.86 0.73
C PHE A 72 9.12 -7.52 0.46
N GLU A 73 8.66 -7.60 -0.80
CA GLU A 73 7.26 -7.36 -1.15
C GLU A 73 6.32 -8.37 -0.48
N LYS A 74 6.70 -9.66 -0.42
CA LYS A 74 5.94 -10.68 0.31
C LYS A 74 5.86 -10.40 1.81
N GLU A 75 6.96 -9.96 2.41
CA GLU A 75 7.00 -9.58 3.83
C GLU A 75 6.14 -8.34 4.11
N LEU A 76 6.23 -7.31 3.28
CA LEU A 76 5.39 -6.12 3.36
C LEU A 76 3.90 -6.46 3.25
N ALA A 77 3.51 -7.38 2.37
CA ALA A 77 2.12 -7.81 2.24
C ALA A 77 1.59 -8.50 3.52
N LYS A 78 2.43 -9.32 4.17
CA LYS A 78 2.08 -9.93 5.46
C LYS A 78 1.89 -8.87 6.54
N LEU A 79 2.86 -7.95 6.68
CA LEU A 79 2.81 -6.87 7.66
C LEU A 79 1.60 -5.96 7.46
N ARG A 80 1.23 -5.66 6.21
CA ARG A 80 -0.01 -4.92 5.90
C ARG A 80 -1.24 -5.65 6.39
N THR A 81 -1.34 -6.95 6.11
CA THR A 81 -2.48 -7.77 6.53
C THR A 81 -2.60 -7.83 8.05
N GLU A 82 -1.50 -7.96 8.77
CA GLU A 82 -1.47 -7.93 10.24
C GLU A 82 -1.87 -6.56 10.79
N ASN A 83 -1.38 -5.48 10.18
CA ASN A 83 -1.74 -4.12 10.57
C ASN A 83 -3.24 -3.85 10.35
N ASP A 84 -3.79 -4.28 9.21
CA ASP A 84 -5.23 -4.13 8.93
C ASP A 84 -6.09 -4.87 9.97
N LYS A 85 -5.67 -6.09 10.39
CA LYS A 85 -6.34 -6.83 11.46
C LYS A 85 -6.29 -6.07 12.78
N LEU A 86 -5.11 -5.57 13.16
CA LEU A 86 -4.95 -4.78 14.39
C LEU A 86 -5.78 -3.50 14.36
N CYS A 87 -5.89 -2.83 13.21
CA CYS A 87 -6.74 -1.66 13.03
C CYS A 87 -8.22 -2.00 13.27
N ILE A 88 -8.70 -3.13 12.74
CA ILE A 88 -10.07 -3.59 12.95
C ILE A 88 -10.31 -3.91 14.43
N GLU A 89 -9.40 -4.64 15.06
CA GLU A 89 -9.50 -5.00 16.49
C GLU A 89 -9.48 -3.76 17.39
N TYR A 90 -8.58 -2.82 17.10
CA TYR A 90 -8.50 -1.55 17.83
C TYR A 90 -9.78 -0.74 17.69
N THR A 91 -10.32 -0.62 16.46
CA THR A 91 -11.58 0.10 16.20
C THR A 91 -12.73 -0.52 16.99
N LYS A 92 -12.83 -1.85 16.98
CA LYS A 92 -13.85 -2.56 17.75
C LYS A 92 -13.70 -2.31 19.25
N LEU A 93 -12.48 -2.34 19.78
CA LEU A 93 -12.23 -2.07 21.19
C LEU A 93 -12.64 -0.64 21.57
N VAL A 94 -12.31 0.34 20.73
CA VAL A 94 -12.73 1.73 20.92
C VAL A 94 -14.25 1.86 20.92
N ASP A 95 -14.94 1.20 19.99
CA ASP A 95 -16.40 1.20 19.92
C ASP A 95 -17.03 0.55 21.17
N ASP A 96 -16.49 -0.59 21.61
CA ASP A 96 -16.99 -1.31 22.78
C ASP A 96 -16.76 -0.50 24.07
N VAL A 97 -15.63 0.19 24.19
CA VAL A 97 -15.35 1.11 25.30
C VAL A 97 -16.29 2.32 25.26
N SER A 98 -16.53 2.91 24.09
CA SER A 98 -17.43 4.06 23.93
C SER A 98 -18.86 3.71 24.36
N LYS A 99 -19.38 2.55 23.91
CA LYS A 99 -20.69 2.05 24.33
C LYS A 99 -20.80 1.79 25.83
N MET A 100 -19.72 1.37 26.49
CA MET A 100 -19.71 1.19 27.94
C MET A 100 -19.88 2.52 28.67
N PHE A 101 -19.26 3.60 28.18
CA PHE A 101 -19.43 4.94 28.74
C PHE A 101 -20.86 5.47 28.48
N ASP A 102 -21.36 5.39 27.25
CA ASP A 102 -22.72 5.83 26.90
C ASP A 102 -23.78 5.13 27.77
N TRP A 103 -23.61 3.84 28.03
CA TRP A 103 -24.51 3.06 28.88
C TRP A 103 -24.44 3.46 30.36
N GLN A 104 -23.26 3.83 30.86
CA GLN A 104 -23.11 4.35 32.22
C GLN A 104 -23.76 5.73 32.35
N ASP A 105 -23.54 6.63 31.40
CA ASP A 105 -24.12 7.97 31.40
C ASP A 105 -25.65 7.92 31.32
N GLY A 106 -26.22 7.10 30.42
CA GLY A 106 -27.68 6.94 30.35
C GLY A 106 -28.32 6.38 31.63
N ARG A 107 -27.58 5.60 32.43
CA ARG A 107 -28.05 5.15 33.76
C ARG A 107 -28.03 6.28 34.78
N VAL A 108 -27.01 7.15 34.72
CA VAL A 108 -26.90 8.31 35.59
C VAL A 108 -28.02 9.29 35.27
N ASP A 109 -28.25 9.60 34.00
CA ASP A 109 -29.32 10.50 33.55
C ASP A 109 -30.69 10.04 34.03
N LYS A 110 -30.99 8.74 33.93
CA LYS A 110 -32.25 8.19 34.42
C LYS A 110 -32.43 8.36 35.93
N LYS A 111 -31.37 8.14 36.72
CA LYS A 111 -31.41 8.35 38.18
C LYS A 111 -31.59 9.82 38.53
N VAL A 112 -30.93 10.72 37.80
CA VAL A 112 -31.05 12.16 38.00
C VAL A 112 -32.48 12.62 37.71
N TYR A 113 -33.05 12.20 36.57
CA TYR A 113 -34.43 12.54 36.20
C TYR A 113 -35.44 12.04 37.24
N GLN A 114 -35.31 10.79 37.67
CA GLN A 114 -36.23 10.19 38.63
C GLN A 114 -36.20 10.91 39.99
N LYS A 115 -35.01 11.33 40.43
CA LYS A 115 -34.83 12.13 41.64
C LYS A 115 -35.42 13.53 41.52
N GLN A 116 -35.27 14.19 40.35
CA GLN A 116 -35.88 15.50 40.09
C GLN A 116 -37.41 15.43 40.17
N VAL A 117 -38.02 14.40 39.59
CA VAL A 117 -39.48 14.20 39.64
C VAL A 117 -39.96 13.99 41.08
N GLU A 118 -39.27 13.14 41.86
CA GLU A 118 -39.61 12.92 43.26
C GLU A 118 -39.51 14.21 44.10
N GLU A 119 -38.49 15.03 43.83
CA GLU A 119 -38.25 16.31 44.51
C GLU A 119 -39.34 17.34 44.16
N GLU A 120 -39.77 17.44 42.89
CA GLU A 120 -40.89 18.28 42.47
C GLU A 120 -42.23 17.86 43.08
N GLU A 121 -42.50 16.56 43.19
CA GLU A 121 -43.72 16.05 43.84
C GLU A 121 -43.73 16.36 45.35
N LEU A 122 -42.59 16.22 46.02
CA LEU A 122 -42.43 16.58 47.43
C LEU A 122 -42.64 18.07 47.67
N GLU A 123 -42.08 18.92 46.80
CA GLU A 123 -42.28 20.38 46.84
C GLU A 123 -43.75 20.75 46.69
N LYS A 124 -44.48 20.10 45.77
CA LYS A 124 -45.94 20.30 45.60
C LYS A 124 -46.72 19.89 46.85
N LYS A 125 -46.50 18.67 47.37
CA LYS A 125 -47.18 18.18 48.57
C LYS A 125 -46.93 19.07 49.78
N LYS A 126 -45.70 19.59 49.91
CA LYS A 126 -45.35 20.54 50.97
C LYS A 126 -46.18 21.82 50.86
N LYS A 127 -46.27 22.43 49.67
CA LYS A 127 -47.10 23.63 49.44
C LYS A 127 -48.58 23.39 49.73
N GLU A 128 -49.14 22.26 49.30
CA GLU A 128 -50.54 21.90 49.58
C GLU A 128 -50.82 21.74 51.09
N LEU A 129 -49.88 21.16 51.84
CA LEU A 129 -50.00 21.04 53.29
C LEU A 129 -49.88 22.40 53.98
N GLU A 130 -48.98 23.27 53.52
CA GLU A 130 -48.83 24.64 54.02
C GLU A 130 -50.11 25.48 53.77
N GLU A 131 -50.72 25.37 52.59
CA GLU A 131 -52.00 26.03 52.27
C GLU A 131 -53.15 25.52 53.14
N LYS A 132 -53.27 24.19 53.32
CA LYS A 132 -54.29 23.60 54.21
C LYS A 132 -54.11 24.06 55.65
N ALA A 133 -52.88 24.11 56.14
CA ALA A 133 -52.59 24.57 57.50
C ALA A 133 -52.95 26.05 57.72
N MET A 134 -52.87 26.91 56.69
CA MET A 134 -53.31 28.31 56.79
C MET A 134 -54.84 28.49 56.78
N LEU A 135 -55.60 27.54 56.23
CA LEU A 135 -57.06 27.62 56.15
C LEU A 135 -57.76 27.08 57.42
N GLU A 136 -57.04 26.34 58.26
CA GLU A 136 -57.56 25.75 59.52
C GLU A 136 -57.32 26.64 60.76
N VAL A 137 -56.77 27.85 60.59
CA VAL A 137 -56.58 28.90 61.62
C VAL A 137 -57.61 30.01 61.47
#